data_AF-A0A061P278-F1
#
_entry.id   AF-A0A061P278-F1
#
_cell.length_a   1.000
_cell.length_b   1.000
_cell.length_c   1.000
_cell.angle_alpha   90.00
_cell.angle_beta   90.00
_cell.angle_gamma   90.00
#
_symmetry.space_group_name_H-M   'P 1'
#
loop_
_entity.id
_entity.type
_entity.pdbx_description
1 polymer ?
#
loop_
_entity_poly.entity_id
_entity_poly.type
_entity_poly.pdbx_seq_one_letter_code
_entity_poly.pdbx_strand_id
1 'polypeptide(L)'
;MGVVAFLQTYAVGFDFSLVALLMVIPLAATNAFIEEVIFRLPYVTMGDNETNSSVYGLIMGSAIFGIIHYWGVAPNGIFGVLISAYLGYFLAKSIQETKGFYWAFMIHFMLDVVILIFIFNVAT
;
A
#
# COMPACT_ATOMS: atom_id res chain seq x y z
N MET A 1 -1.22 9.35 -0.29
CA MET A 1 -1.46 8.53 -1.50
C MET A 1 -2.63 9.05 -2.31
N GLY A 2 -3.87 9.05 -1.79
CA GLY A 2 -5.07 9.46 -2.56
C GLY A 2 -5.01 10.87 -3.18
N VAL A 3 -4.55 11.88 -2.44
CA VAL A 3 -4.36 13.24 -3.00
C VAL A 3 -3.37 13.25 -4.16
N VAL A 4 -2.31 12.44 -4.08
CA VAL A 4 -1.32 12.35 -5.16
C VAL A 4 -1.93 11.69 -6.39
N ALA A 5 -2.65 10.58 -6.21
CA ALA A 5 -3.36 9.90 -7.29
C ALA A 5 -4.38 10.83 -7.97
N PHE A 6 -5.14 11.61 -7.18
CA PHE A 6 -6.04 12.63 -7.70
C PHE A 6 -5.28 13.68 -8.53
N LEU A 7 -4.23 14.30 -8.00
CA LEU A 7 -3.48 15.33 -8.73
C LEU A 7 -2.82 14.81 -10.01
N GLN A 8 -2.31 13.56 -9.99
CA GLN A 8 -1.71 12.92 -11.18
C GLN A 8 -2.74 12.65 -12.28
N THR A 9 -4.00 12.40 -11.93
CA THR A 9 -5.08 12.06 -12.88
C THR A 9 -5.97 13.26 -13.21
N TYR A 10 -5.97 14.31 -12.40
CA TYR A 10 -6.87 15.46 -12.49
C TYR A 10 -6.84 16.15 -13.86
N ALA A 11 -5.66 16.26 -14.48
CA ALA A 11 -5.51 16.90 -15.79
C ALA A 11 -6.21 16.15 -16.93
N VAL A 12 -6.47 14.85 -16.75
CA VAL A 12 -7.19 13.99 -17.73
C VAL A 12 -8.70 14.15 -17.59
N GLY A 13 -9.19 14.48 -16.39
CA GLY A 13 -10.62 14.47 -16.05
C GLY A 13 -11.11 13.08 -15.65
N PHE A 14 -12.38 12.98 -15.22
CA PHE A 14 -12.95 11.75 -14.69
C PHE A 14 -14.31 11.41 -15.30
N ASP A 15 -14.56 10.13 -15.57
CA ASP A 15 -15.86 9.55 -15.85
C ASP A 15 -16.11 8.37 -14.90
N PHE A 16 -17.03 8.56 -13.95
CA PHE A 16 -17.29 7.57 -12.90
C PHE A 16 -18.32 6.55 -13.35
N SER A 17 -17.85 5.46 -13.97
CA SER A 17 -18.71 4.34 -14.33
C SER A 17 -19.00 3.45 -13.12
N LEU A 18 -20.25 2.99 -13.00
CA LEU A 18 -20.65 2.06 -11.93
C LEU A 18 -19.81 0.79 -11.95
N VAL A 19 -19.47 0.28 -13.14
CA VAL A 19 -18.66 -0.93 -13.31
C VAL A 19 -17.25 -0.71 -12.75
N ALA A 20 -16.59 0.40 -13.08
CA ALA A 20 -15.26 0.72 -12.56
C ALA A 20 -15.29 0.89 -11.03
N LEU A 21 -16.28 1.59 -10.50
CA LEU A 21 -16.46 1.75 -9.04
C LEU A 21 -16.64 0.41 -8.31
N LEU A 22 -17.43 -0.50 -8.87
CA LEU A 22 -17.63 -1.83 -8.28
C LEU A 22 -16.36 -2.69 -8.38
N MET A 23 -15.58 -2.56 -9.45
CA MET A 23 -14.31 -3.28 -9.64
C MET A 23 -13.20 -2.83 -8.70
N VAL A 24 -13.23 -1.58 -8.21
CA VAL A 24 -12.23 -1.07 -7.26
C VAL A 24 -12.15 -1.93 -6.00
N ILE A 25 -13.30 -2.35 -5.45
CA ILE A 25 -13.34 -3.07 -4.17
C ILE A 25 -12.57 -4.41 -4.22
N PRO A 26 -12.88 -5.36 -5.12
CA PRO A 26 -12.14 -6.61 -5.18
C PRO A 26 -10.68 -6.42 -5.60
N LEU A 27 -10.37 -5.44 -6.47
CA LEU A 27 -9.00 -5.15 -6.87
C LEU A 27 -8.16 -4.60 -5.72
N ALA A 28 -8.68 -3.61 -4.98
CA ALA A 28 -8.02 -3.06 -3.80
C ALA A 28 -7.81 -4.12 -2.72
N ALA A 29 -8.83 -4.96 -2.46
CA ALA A 29 -8.72 -6.01 -1.46
C ALA A 29 -7.67 -7.05 -1.84
N THR A 30 -7.64 -7.46 -3.11
CA THR A 30 -6.67 -8.44 -3.59
C THR A 30 -5.26 -7.87 -3.59
N ASN A 31 -5.08 -6.62 -4.05
CA ASN A 31 -3.79 -5.94 -4.07
C ASN A 31 -3.23 -5.79 -2.66
N ALA A 32 -3.99 -5.18 -1.76
CA ALA A 32 -3.60 -4.99 -0.37
C ALA A 32 -3.27 -6.33 0.29
N PHE A 33 -4.11 -7.36 0.13
CA PHE A 33 -3.84 -8.66 0.73
C PHE A 33 -2.52 -9.27 0.24
N ILE A 34 -2.30 -9.30 -1.08
CA ILE A 34 -1.07 -9.86 -1.67
C ILE A 34 0.16 -9.10 -1.19
N GLU A 35 0.12 -7.77 -1.24
CA GLU A 35 1.26 -6.96 -0.83
C GLU A 35 1.56 -7.09 0.66
N GLU A 36 0.56 -7.16 1.52
CA GLU A 36 0.73 -7.42 2.96
C GLU A 36 1.38 -8.80 3.22
N VAL A 37 0.94 -9.83 2.49
CA VAL A 37 1.47 -11.20 2.63
C VAL A 37 2.89 -11.33 2.09
N ILE A 38 3.26 -10.60 1.03
CA ILE A 38 4.60 -10.67 0.45
C ILE A 38 5.58 -9.74 1.18
N PHE A 39 5.19 -8.50 1.44
CA PHE A 39 6.12 -7.44 1.86
C PHE A 39 6.08 -7.08 3.33
N ARG A 40 5.15 -7.63 4.12
CA ARG A 40 5.08 -7.35 5.57
C ARG A 40 5.14 -8.58 6.43
N LEU A 41 4.19 -9.51 6.27
CA LEU A 41 4.08 -10.67 7.14
C LEU A 41 5.42 -11.42 7.30
N PRO A 42 6.17 -11.75 6.24
CA PRO A 42 7.41 -12.52 6.36
C PRO A 42 8.50 -11.76 7.12
N TYR A 43 8.64 -10.44 6.89
CA TYR A 43 9.67 -9.65 7.55
C TYR A 43 9.34 -9.40 9.01
N VAL A 44 8.08 -9.13 9.34
CA VAL A 44 7.66 -8.92 10.73
C VAL A 44 7.81 -10.22 11.53
N THR A 45 7.38 -11.36 10.99
CA THR A 45 7.51 -12.65 11.70
C THR A 45 8.96 -13.10 11.80
N MET A 46 9.77 -12.93 10.75
CA MET A 46 11.21 -13.22 10.81
C MET A 46 11.92 -12.31 11.83
N GLY A 47 11.58 -11.03 11.89
CA GLY A 47 12.11 -10.08 12.86
C GLY A 47 11.80 -10.45 14.31
N ASP A 48 10.53 -10.75 14.59
CA ASP A 48 10.05 -11.06 15.93
C ASP A 48 10.46 -12.48 16.39
N ASN A 49 10.48 -13.47 15.49
CA ASN A 49 10.66 -14.89 15.84
C ASN A 49 12.08 -15.43 15.61
N GLU A 50 12.79 -14.97 14.57
CA GLU A 50 14.04 -15.60 14.12
C GLU A 50 15.28 -14.75 14.41
N THR A 51 15.20 -13.43 14.30
CA THR A 51 16.37 -12.54 14.44
C THR A 51 16.51 -11.89 15.81
N ASN A 52 15.59 -12.18 16.74
CA ASN A 52 15.47 -11.50 18.05
C ASN A 52 15.44 -9.95 17.94
N SER A 53 15.01 -9.41 16.80
CA SER A 53 15.04 -7.98 16.51
C SER A 53 13.77 -7.56 15.77
N SER A 54 12.81 -7.04 16.52
CA SER A 54 11.61 -6.41 15.95
C SER A 54 11.94 -5.24 15.03
N VAL A 55 13.05 -4.54 15.29
CA VAL A 55 13.55 -3.45 14.44
C VAL A 55 13.93 -3.96 13.04
N TYR A 56 14.48 -5.17 12.93
CA TYR A 56 14.80 -5.78 11.65
C TYR A 56 13.55 -5.93 10.77
N GLY A 57 12.46 -6.47 11.33
CA GLY A 57 11.20 -6.65 10.62
C GLY A 57 10.59 -5.34 10.13
N LEU A 58 10.67 -4.29 10.97
CA LEU A 58 10.24 -2.94 10.59
C LEU A 58 11.06 -2.40 9.42
N ILE A 59 12.39 -2.41 9.52
CA ILE A 59 13.26 -1.80 8.52
C ILE A 59 13.17 -2.55 7.19
N MET A 60 13.24 -3.88 7.21
CA MET A 60 13.27 -4.68 5.98
C MET A 60 11.95 -4.59 5.22
N GLY A 61 10.81 -4.75 5.92
CA GLY A 61 9.50 -4.60 5.29
C GLY A 61 9.30 -3.22 4.70
N SER A 62 9.69 -2.16 5.44
CA SER A 62 9.58 -0.77 4.98
C SER A 62 10.47 -0.47 3.77
N ALA A 63 11.74 -0.86 3.84
CA ALA A 63 12.72 -0.53 2.82
C ALA A 63 12.41 -1.24 1.50
N ILE A 64 12.12 -2.54 1.55
CA ILE A 64 11.80 -3.32 0.34
C ILE A 64 10.51 -2.81 -0.29
N PHE A 65 9.47 -2.61 0.52
CA PHE A 65 8.20 -2.04 0.05
C PHE A 65 8.40 -0.65 -0.57
N GLY A 66 9.21 0.22 0.06
CA GLY A 66 9.56 1.51 -0.53
C GLY A 66 10.27 1.39 -1.88
N ILE A 67 11.33 0.59 -1.97
CA ILE A 67 12.17 0.49 -3.17
C ILE A 67 11.39 0.03 -4.40
N ILE A 68 10.54 -0.99 -4.26
CA ILE A 68 9.74 -1.49 -5.39
C ILE A 68 8.75 -0.43 -5.90
N HIS A 69 8.29 0.46 -5.03
CA HIS A 69 7.37 1.55 -5.37
C HIS A 69 8.02 2.69 -6.16
N TYR A 70 9.34 2.65 -6.39
CA TYR A 70 9.98 3.55 -7.36
C TYR A 70 9.31 3.46 -8.73
N TRP A 71 8.92 2.24 -9.15
CA TRP A 71 8.24 1.97 -10.41
C TRP A 71 6.71 1.83 -10.28
N GLY A 72 6.15 2.22 -9.13
CA GLY A 72 4.70 2.21 -8.90
C GLY A 72 3.96 3.23 -9.78
N VAL A 73 2.63 3.20 -9.71
CA VAL A 73 1.78 4.12 -10.50
C VAL A 73 1.64 5.47 -9.79
N ALA A 74 1.26 5.46 -8.51
CA ALA A 74 0.90 6.66 -7.77
C ALA A 74 1.13 6.50 -6.26
N PRO A 75 2.07 7.22 -5.62
CA PRO A 75 3.16 8.03 -6.18
C PRO A 75 4.29 7.15 -6.75
N ASN A 76 5.08 7.71 -7.67
CA ASN A 76 6.22 7.01 -8.29
C ASN A 76 7.55 7.77 -8.06
N GLY A 77 8.65 7.17 -8.53
CA GLY A 77 10.00 7.71 -8.37
C GLY A 77 10.42 7.82 -6.91
N ILE A 78 11.35 8.73 -6.61
CA ILE A 78 11.92 8.89 -5.25
C ILE A 78 10.83 9.25 -4.24
N PHE A 79 9.85 10.06 -4.63
CA PHE A 79 8.76 10.43 -3.74
C PHE A 79 7.85 9.23 -3.41
N GLY A 80 7.58 8.37 -4.40
CA GLY A 80 6.93 7.07 -4.20
C GLY A 80 7.68 6.20 -3.20
N VAL A 81 9.00 6.08 -3.36
CA VAL A 81 9.85 5.30 -2.44
C VAL A 81 9.71 5.78 -1.00
N LEU A 82 9.84 7.09 -0.76
CA LEU A 82 9.82 7.65 0.59
C LEU A 82 8.47 7.48 1.28
N ILE A 83 7.36 7.77 0.58
CA ILE A 83 6.04 7.64 1.17
C ILE A 83 5.66 6.17 1.36
N SER A 84 5.94 5.31 0.38
CA SER A 84 5.69 3.87 0.52
C SER A 84 6.53 3.27 1.64
N ALA A 85 7.81 3.63 1.78
CA ALA A 85 8.63 3.17 2.90
C ALA A 85 8.04 3.60 4.25
N TYR A 86 7.60 4.85 4.37
CA TYR A 86 6.96 5.34 5.59
C TYR A 86 5.64 4.62 5.91
N LEU A 87 4.81 4.37 4.91
CA LEU A 87 3.59 3.56 5.08
C LEU A 87 3.90 2.12 5.44
N GLY A 88 4.91 1.52 4.79
CA GLY A 88 5.42 0.19 5.12
C GLY A 88 5.81 0.08 6.59
N TYR A 89 6.50 1.11 7.11
CA TYR A 89 6.87 1.21 8.53
C TYR A 89 5.63 1.25 9.43
N PHE A 90 4.69 2.14 9.14
CA PHE A 90 3.48 2.29 9.93
C PHE A 90 2.65 0.99 9.97
N LEU A 91 2.49 0.34 8.82
CA LEU A 91 1.73 -0.90 8.71
C LEU A 91 2.46 -2.07 9.38
N ALA A 92 3.78 -2.20 9.21
CA ALA A 92 4.56 -3.20 9.94
C ALA A 92 4.51 -2.99 11.46
N LYS A 93 4.53 -1.73 11.91
CA LYS A 93 4.37 -1.39 13.32
C LYS A 93 3.01 -1.78 13.87
N SER A 94 1.95 -1.58 13.10
CA SER A 94 0.60 -2.04 13.49
C SER A 94 0.55 -3.55 13.76
N ILE A 95 1.19 -4.37 12.92
CA ILE A 95 1.25 -5.83 13.13
C ILE A 95 2.03 -6.17 14.41
N GLN A 96 3.16 -5.52 14.65
CA GLN A 96 3.97 -5.77 15.84
C GLN A 96 3.28 -5.40 17.14
N GLU A 97 2.52 -4.31 17.15
CA GLU A 97 1.85 -3.79 18.35
C GLU A 97 0.55 -4.52 18.63
N THR A 98 -0.24 -4.85 17.60
CA THR A 98 -1.54 -5.53 17.79
C THR A 98 -1.44 -7.04 17.67
N LYS A 99 -0.27 -7.57 17.32
CA LYS A 99 -0.03 -9.01 17.04
C LYS A 99 -1.03 -9.60 16.04
N GLY A 100 -1.48 -8.78 15.09
CA GLY A 100 -2.56 -9.12 14.18
C GLY A 100 -2.41 -8.47 12.81
N PHE A 101 -2.87 -9.17 11.78
CA PHE A 101 -2.81 -8.74 10.38
C PHE A 101 -3.88 -7.71 10.00
N TYR A 102 -4.99 -7.71 10.73
CA TYR A 102 -6.22 -6.98 10.35
C TYR A 102 -6.00 -5.50 10.08
N TRP A 103 -5.28 -4.78 10.95
CA TRP A 103 -5.09 -3.34 10.80
C TRP A 103 -4.19 -2.97 9.64
N ALA A 104 -3.12 -3.73 9.41
CA ALA A 104 -2.25 -3.50 8.28
C ALA A 104 -3.04 -3.67 6.96
N PHE A 105 -3.75 -4.79 6.83
CA PHE A 105 -4.63 -5.04 5.70
C PHE A 105 -5.71 -3.98 5.51
N MET A 106 -6.46 -3.64 6.55
CA MET A 106 -7.62 -2.75 6.41
C MET A 106 -7.19 -1.32 6.04
N ILE A 107 -6.10 -0.82 6.63
CA ILE A 107 -5.58 0.51 6.32
C ILE A 107 -5.06 0.55 4.88
N HIS A 108 -4.30 -0.47 4.46
CA HIS A 108 -3.81 -0.59 3.10
C HIS A 108 -4.95 -0.70 2.09
N PHE A 109 -5.92 -1.59 2.33
CA PHE A 109 -7.11 -1.74 1.50
C PHE A 109 -7.84 -0.40 1.30
N MET A 110 -8.05 0.37 2.37
CA MET A 110 -8.72 1.68 2.26
C MET A 110 -7.90 2.70 1.47
N LEU A 111 -6.57 2.68 1.58
CA LEU A 111 -5.70 3.51 0.75
C LEU A 111 -5.83 3.13 -0.73
N ASP A 112 -5.82 1.83 -1.03
CA ASP A 112 -5.96 1.31 -2.39
C ASP A 112 -7.33 1.64 -2.99
N VAL A 113 -8.42 1.55 -2.22
CA VAL A 113 -9.75 1.97 -2.68
C VAL A 113 -9.72 3.40 -3.19
N VAL A 114 -9.12 4.33 -2.44
CA VAL A 114 -9.05 5.74 -2.84
C VAL A 114 -8.17 5.93 -4.07
N ILE A 115 -7.02 5.26 -4.13
CA ILE A 115 -6.09 5.35 -5.27
C ILE A 115 -6.76 4.81 -6.55
N LEU A 116 -7.35 3.61 -6.46
CA LEU A 116 -7.94 2.92 -7.60
C LEU A 116 -9.22 3.58 -8.10
N ILE A 117 -9.98 4.29 -7.24
CA ILE A 117 -11.09 5.16 -7.69
C ILE A 117 -10.57 6.17 -8.71
N PHE A 118 -9.48 6.87 -8.44
CA PHE A 118 -8.97 7.90 -9.35
C PHE A 118 -8.31 7.29 -10.59
N ILE A 119 -7.58 6.19 -10.45
CA ILE A 119 -6.86 5.56 -11.57
C ILE A 119 -7.83 4.91 -12.58
N PHE A 120 -8.88 4.22 -12.13
CA PHE A 120 -9.77 3.48 -13.03
C PHE A 120 -10.94 4.29 -13.60
N ASN A 121 -11.12 5.55 -13.16
CA ASN A 121 -12.21 6.42 -13.61
C ASN A 121 -11.69 7.66 -14.35
N VAL A 122 -10.47 7.64 -14.89
CA VAL A 122 -10.01 8.70 -15.79
C VAL A 122 -10.82 8.71 -17.07
N ALA A 123 -11.15 9.90 -17.57
CA ALA A 123 -11.82 10.05 -18.84
C ALA A 123 -10.93 9.55 -20.00
N THR A 124 -11.52 8.77 -20.90
CA THR A 124 -10.89 8.25 -22.13
C THR A 124 -11.22 9.11 -23.33
#